data_AF-A0A371E6E4-F1
#
_entry.id   AF-A0A371E6E4-F1
#
_cell.length_a   1.000
_cell.length_b   1.000
_cell.length_c   1.000
_cell.angle_alpha   90.00
_cell.angle_beta   90.00
_cell.angle_gamma   90.00
#
_symmetry.space_group_name_H-M   'P 1'
#
loop_
_entity.id
_entity.type
_entity.pdbx_description
1 polymer ?
#
loop_
_entity_poly.entity_id
_entity_poly.type
_entity_poly.pdbx_seq_one_letter_code
_entity_poly.pdbx_strand_id
1 'polypeptide(L)'
;MAAIEAKEQVTLKLMVIKERNKVLFAEASKDFVDVLFSFLTLPLGTIVRLMCKESNMQPSKVGSLCSLYQGVENLDEEFMCNNMCKEMLLRPKNSMENYCNSVKLNIDDTGSTQYFVCDKMSICQHRSQGLLSTFKYQRCTCGSMLATPISLESSDTFVGFVKSSVSFMITDDLKVGPSSVDTFYCLLKNYGLEDMSSASEMTVTITKNQVLDLLKSCLHSKTTLTDFFLEKQILETPFRNIKFPLCDFDANGSRKINVRIMQRKSNGKILFAEGKEDFADFLFSFLTIPLGGAVHLMSGCSSSGNIDGLYKSVVDLDEDFWVTKEVKNKLVNPSLAPQFKLSNMLLPINYDVPKYFYCTKYQGYGFHEIEKRYLTHRQLGNTVIALQFVNEGYARRPI
;
A
#
# COMPACT_ATOMS: atom_id res chain seq x y z
N MET A 1 33.03 -1.07 19.07
CA MET A 1 32.43 -2.33 18.58
C MET A 1 31.05 -1.98 18.06
N ALA A 2 30.87 -1.92 16.74
CA ALA A 2 29.54 -1.79 16.17
C ALA A 2 28.78 -3.09 16.49
N ALA A 3 27.63 -2.98 17.15
CA ALA A 3 26.72 -4.10 17.28
C ALA A 3 26.36 -4.54 15.86
N ILE A 4 26.68 -5.78 15.52
CA ILE A 4 26.20 -6.40 14.29
C ILE A 4 24.68 -6.50 14.47
N GLU A 5 23.93 -5.56 13.89
CA GLU A 5 22.48 -5.70 13.75
C GLU A 5 22.23 -7.05 13.08
N ALA A 6 21.59 -7.96 13.81
CA ALA A 6 21.19 -9.24 13.25
C ALA A 6 20.28 -8.94 12.06
N LYS A 7 20.72 -9.29 10.86
CA LYS A 7 19.96 -9.03 9.63
C LYS A 7 18.64 -9.79 9.72
N GLU A 8 17.55 -9.03 9.79
CA GLU A 8 16.21 -9.58 9.93
C GLU A 8 15.90 -10.50 8.74
N GLN A 9 15.41 -11.70 9.04
CA GLN A 9 15.19 -12.75 8.05
C GLN A 9 13.95 -13.59 8.36
N VAL A 10 13.36 -14.14 7.31
CA VAL A 10 12.21 -15.03 7.34
C VAL A 10 12.57 -16.34 6.65
N THR A 11 12.21 -17.46 7.26
CA THR A 11 12.48 -18.81 6.76
C THR A 11 11.20 -19.44 6.26
N LEU A 12 11.29 -20.19 5.17
CA LEU A 12 10.19 -20.94 4.58
C LEU A 12 10.70 -22.29 4.03
N LYS A 13 9.79 -23.25 3.90
CA LYS A 13 10.07 -24.57 3.35
C LYS A 13 9.44 -24.70 1.98
N LEU A 14 10.24 -24.92 0.95
CA LEU A 14 9.78 -25.16 -0.40
C LEU A 14 9.63 -26.67 -0.63
N MET A 15 8.52 -27.07 -1.24
CA MET A 15 8.37 -28.38 -1.84
C MET A 15 8.64 -28.26 -3.34
N VAL A 16 9.72 -28.88 -3.80
CA VAL A 16 10.24 -28.75 -5.17
C VAL A 16 10.14 -30.06 -5.90
N ILE A 17 9.55 -30.06 -7.10
CA ILE A 17 9.58 -31.18 -8.04
C ILE A 17 10.92 -31.11 -8.78
N LYS A 18 11.83 -32.04 -8.47
CA LYS A 18 13.22 -31.98 -8.97
C LYS A 18 13.30 -32.11 -10.48
N GLU A 19 12.51 -33.00 -11.06
CA GLU A 19 12.54 -33.33 -12.49
C GLU A 19 12.08 -32.16 -13.35
N ARG A 20 11.25 -31.26 -12.79
CA ARG A 20 10.73 -30.08 -13.47
C ARG A 20 11.41 -28.78 -13.02
N ASN A 21 12.34 -28.86 -12.06
CA ASN A 21 12.92 -27.71 -11.36
C ASN A 21 11.85 -26.67 -10.96
N LYS A 22 10.73 -27.14 -10.37
CA LYS A 22 9.55 -26.32 -10.13
C LYS A 22 9.11 -26.38 -8.68
N VAL A 23 8.82 -25.22 -8.08
CA VAL A 23 8.19 -25.15 -6.77
C VAL A 23 6.73 -25.56 -6.89
N LEU A 24 6.31 -26.53 -6.08
CA LEU A 24 4.91 -26.95 -5.97
C LEU A 24 4.16 -26.01 -5.02
N PHE A 25 4.70 -25.83 -3.82
CA PHE A 25 4.27 -24.83 -2.85
C PHE A 25 5.41 -24.52 -1.86
N ALA A 26 5.28 -23.39 -1.17
CA ALA A 26 6.05 -23.03 0.00
C ALA A 26 5.16 -23.15 1.25
N GLU A 27 5.62 -23.84 2.28
CA GLU A 27 5.07 -23.74 3.61
C GLU A 27 5.73 -22.59 4.37
N ALA A 28 4.92 -21.70 4.93
CA ALA A 28 5.40 -20.49 5.59
C ALA A 28 4.55 -20.10 6.81
N SER A 29 5.19 -19.43 7.77
CA SER A 29 4.50 -18.84 8.90
C SER A 29 3.88 -17.49 8.54
N LYS A 30 3.11 -16.93 9.50
CA LYS A 30 2.58 -15.56 9.45
C LYS A 30 3.60 -14.53 8.97
N ASP A 31 4.86 -14.60 9.41
CA ASP A 31 5.87 -13.58 9.08
C ASP A 31 6.03 -13.38 7.56
N PHE A 32 6.01 -14.45 6.77
CA PHE A 32 6.15 -14.35 5.31
C PHE A 32 4.82 -13.99 4.63
N VAL A 33 3.70 -14.53 5.13
CA VAL A 33 2.37 -14.22 4.58
C VAL A 33 2.05 -12.74 4.77
N ASP A 34 2.39 -12.17 5.92
CA ASP A 34 2.22 -10.75 6.17
C ASP A 34 3.10 -9.88 5.25
N VAL A 35 4.30 -10.34 4.91
CA VAL A 35 5.15 -9.68 3.90
C VAL A 35 4.46 -9.68 2.54
N LEU A 36 3.94 -10.83 2.07
CA LEU A 36 3.24 -10.90 0.79
C LEU A 36 1.99 -10.00 0.79
N PHE A 37 1.15 -10.10 1.83
CA PHE A 37 -0.06 -9.29 1.95
C PHE A 37 0.23 -7.79 2.07
N SER A 38 1.37 -7.40 2.66
CA SER A 38 1.79 -6.00 2.68
C SER A 38 1.99 -5.39 1.29
N PHE A 39 2.28 -6.18 0.26
CA PHE A 39 2.42 -5.66 -1.10
C PHE A 39 1.13 -5.01 -1.62
N LEU A 40 -0.03 -5.54 -1.21
CA LEU A 40 -1.34 -5.02 -1.61
C LEU A 40 -1.67 -3.67 -0.94
N THR A 41 -0.98 -3.30 0.13
CA THR A 41 -1.19 -2.01 0.82
C THR A 41 -0.29 -0.90 0.29
N LEU A 42 0.79 -1.25 -0.42
CA LEU A 42 1.74 -0.28 -0.97
C LEU A 42 1.08 0.58 -2.06
N PRO A 43 1.15 1.92 -1.96
CA PRO A 43 0.77 2.79 -3.06
C PRO A 43 1.60 2.50 -4.32
N LEU A 44 1.00 2.61 -5.51
CA LEU A 44 1.69 2.37 -6.78
C LEU A 44 2.93 3.25 -6.96
N GLY A 45 2.90 4.50 -6.47
CA GLY A 45 4.04 5.40 -6.48
C GLY A 45 5.19 4.92 -5.60
N THR A 46 4.90 4.30 -4.45
CA THR A 46 5.90 3.65 -3.60
C THR A 46 6.51 2.44 -4.31
N ILE A 47 5.70 1.59 -4.94
CA ILE A 47 6.18 0.43 -5.70
C ILE A 47 7.13 0.88 -6.82
N VAL A 48 6.72 1.84 -7.64
CA VAL A 48 7.55 2.38 -8.74
C VAL A 48 8.86 2.95 -8.20
N ARG A 49 8.79 3.77 -7.14
CA ARG A 49 9.97 4.39 -6.52
C ARG A 49 10.97 3.34 -6.03
N LEU A 50 10.50 2.32 -5.32
CA LEU A 50 11.34 1.24 -4.79
C LEU A 50 11.94 0.40 -5.93
N MET A 51 11.13 0.05 -6.93
CA MET A 51 11.59 -0.75 -8.07
C MET A 51 12.65 -0.05 -8.92
N CYS A 52 12.60 1.29 -9.02
CA CYS A 52 13.55 2.08 -9.80
C CYS A 52 14.85 2.43 -9.05
N LYS A 53 14.88 2.37 -7.71
CA LYS A 53 16.04 2.85 -6.91
C LYS A 53 16.81 1.74 -6.19
N GLU A 54 16.19 0.60 -5.86
CA GLU A 54 16.76 -0.33 -4.88
C GLU A 54 16.56 -1.81 -5.25
N SER A 55 17.43 -2.38 -6.08
CA SER A 55 17.51 -3.84 -6.21
C SER A 55 18.87 -4.32 -6.69
N ASN A 56 19.19 -5.57 -6.36
CA ASN A 56 20.31 -6.29 -6.96
C ASN A 56 19.99 -6.78 -8.39
N MET A 57 18.70 -6.82 -8.74
CA MET A 57 18.24 -7.12 -10.10
C MET A 57 18.29 -5.89 -11.02
N GLN A 58 18.31 -6.12 -12.34
CA GLN A 58 18.20 -5.06 -13.35
C GLN A 58 16.96 -4.19 -13.10
N PRO A 59 17.00 -2.87 -13.38
CA PRO A 59 15.83 -2.01 -13.25
C PRO A 59 14.70 -2.49 -14.17
N SER A 60 13.63 -3.04 -13.59
CA SER A 60 12.44 -3.43 -14.34
C SER A 60 11.46 -2.26 -14.40
N LYS A 61 10.87 -2.02 -15.58
CA LYS A 61 9.88 -0.96 -15.77
C LYS A 61 8.47 -1.48 -15.50
N VAL A 62 7.75 -0.82 -14.59
CA VAL A 62 6.31 -1.00 -14.37
C VAL A 62 5.54 -0.17 -15.40
N GLY A 63 5.55 -0.63 -16.65
CA GLY A 63 4.79 -0.02 -17.76
C GLY A 63 4.83 1.52 -17.77
N SER A 64 3.66 2.15 -17.94
CA SER A 64 3.52 3.62 -17.97
C SER A 64 3.55 4.28 -16.59
N LEU A 65 3.45 3.52 -15.48
CA LEU A 65 3.52 4.10 -14.13
C LEU A 65 4.91 4.67 -13.83
N CYS A 66 5.98 4.06 -14.37
CA CYS A 66 7.32 4.63 -14.32
C CYS A 66 7.39 6.01 -15.01
N SER A 67 6.81 6.13 -16.21
CA SER A 67 6.77 7.41 -16.94
C SER A 67 5.93 8.46 -16.23
N LEU A 68 4.82 8.06 -15.60
CA LEU A 68 3.99 8.96 -14.79
C LEU A 68 4.75 9.47 -13.57
N TYR A 69 5.42 8.58 -12.83
CA TYR A 69 6.24 8.95 -11.67
C TYR A 69 7.39 9.90 -12.06
N GLN A 70 8.11 9.58 -13.14
CA GLN A 70 9.15 10.46 -13.69
C GLN A 70 8.58 11.81 -14.15
N GLY A 71 7.35 11.82 -14.68
CA GLY A 71 6.63 13.04 -15.01
C GLY A 71 6.44 13.94 -13.79
N VAL A 72 6.03 13.38 -12.65
CA VAL A 72 5.93 14.12 -11.38
C VAL A 72 7.30 14.58 -10.89
N GLU A 73 8.33 13.72 -10.94
CA GLU A 73 9.69 14.05 -10.49
C GLU A 73 10.26 15.26 -11.25
N ASN A 74 10.05 15.29 -12.57
CA ASN A 74 10.53 16.34 -13.46
C ASN A 74 9.62 17.58 -13.56
N LEU A 75 8.41 17.55 -13.01
CA LEU A 75 7.48 18.69 -13.11
C LEU A 75 7.94 19.82 -12.18
N ASP A 76 8.05 21.04 -12.71
CA ASP A 76 8.45 22.21 -11.92
C ASP A 76 7.42 22.54 -10.82
N GLU A 77 7.92 23.05 -9.69
CA GLU A 77 7.08 23.35 -8.51
C GLU A 77 6.00 24.40 -8.80
N GLU A 78 6.20 25.26 -9.80
CA GLU A 78 5.23 26.28 -10.22
C GLU A 78 3.92 25.69 -10.77
N PHE A 79 3.97 24.45 -11.28
CA PHE A 79 2.79 23.72 -11.77
C PHE A 79 2.09 22.93 -10.66
N MET A 80 2.62 22.93 -9.44
CA MET A 80 2.03 22.27 -8.27
C MET A 80 1.34 23.29 -7.38
N CYS A 81 0.29 22.85 -6.67
CA CYS A 81 -0.40 23.73 -5.72
C CYS A 81 0.52 24.20 -4.59
N ASN A 82 1.51 23.37 -4.20
CA ASN A 82 2.62 23.68 -3.30
C ASN A 82 3.65 22.52 -3.31
N ASN A 83 4.81 22.74 -2.70
CA ASN A 83 5.89 21.74 -2.63
C ASN A 83 5.48 20.44 -1.93
N MET A 84 4.50 20.48 -1.00
CA MET A 84 4.04 19.28 -0.30
C MET A 84 3.26 18.36 -1.24
N CYS A 85 2.48 18.90 -2.19
CA CYS A 85 1.75 18.10 -3.18
C CYS A 85 2.68 17.22 -4.01
N LYS A 86 3.84 17.76 -4.41
CA LYS A 86 4.86 16.99 -5.14
C LYS A 86 5.43 15.86 -4.30
N GLU A 87 5.83 16.15 -3.06
CA GLU A 87 6.34 15.15 -2.12
C GLU A 87 5.31 14.05 -1.82
N MET A 88 4.03 14.41 -1.69
CA MET A 88 2.93 13.47 -1.50
C MET A 88 2.81 12.48 -2.66
N LEU A 89 2.96 12.94 -3.90
CA LEU A 89 2.89 12.06 -5.09
C LEU A 89 4.15 11.19 -5.24
N LEU A 90 5.32 11.71 -4.88
CA LEU A 90 6.60 10.99 -4.98
C LEU A 90 6.82 10.00 -3.83
N ARG A 91 6.28 10.28 -2.64
CA ARG A 91 6.35 9.45 -1.43
C ARG A 91 4.97 9.30 -0.78
N PRO A 92 4.04 8.63 -1.47
CA PRO A 92 2.68 8.44 -0.97
C PRO A 92 2.67 7.60 0.32
N LYS A 93 1.84 8.02 1.27
CA LYS A 93 1.65 7.35 2.55
C LYS A 93 0.76 6.12 2.39
N ASN A 94 1.09 5.06 3.12
CA ASN A 94 0.29 3.86 3.23
C ASN A 94 -0.84 4.05 4.26
N SER A 95 -2.09 3.80 3.89
CA SER A 95 -3.24 3.91 4.81
C SER A 95 -3.21 2.85 5.91
N MET A 96 -2.52 1.74 5.68
CA MET A 96 -2.35 0.62 6.60
C MET A 96 -0.96 0.63 7.27
N GLU A 97 -0.27 1.77 7.29
CA GLU A 97 1.08 1.94 7.88
C GLU A 97 1.23 1.26 9.24
N ASN A 98 0.27 1.43 10.14
CA ASN A 98 0.32 0.84 11.49
C ASN A 98 0.38 -0.69 11.48
N TYR A 99 -0.33 -1.35 10.55
CA TYR A 99 -0.26 -2.81 10.37
C TYR A 99 1.09 -3.21 9.77
N CYS A 100 1.55 -2.48 8.75
CA CYS A 100 2.82 -2.73 8.06
C CYS A 100 4.05 -2.54 8.97
N ASN A 101 3.98 -1.65 9.96
CA ASN A 101 5.06 -1.45 10.93
C ASN A 101 5.35 -2.70 11.78
N SER A 102 4.39 -3.62 11.90
CA SER A 102 4.57 -4.91 12.59
C SER A 102 5.06 -6.04 11.67
N VAL A 103 5.22 -5.77 10.37
CA VAL A 103 5.67 -6.75 9.37
C VAL A 103 7.19 -6.85 9.41
N LYS A 104 7.68 -8.06 9.64
CA LYS A 104 9.10 -8.38 9.88
C LYS A 104 10.06 -7.95 8.77
N LEU A 105 9.64 -7.98 7.50
CA LEU A 105 10.45 -7.52 6.37
C LEU A 105 9.74 -6.40 5.61
N ASN A 106 9.26 -5.38 6.33
CA ASN A 106 8.59 -4.25 5.70
C ASN A 106 9.54 -3.49 4.76
N ILE A 107 9.16 -3.43 3.48
CA ILE A 107 9.89 -2.74 2.41
C ILE A 107 9.44 -1.28 2.22
N ASP A 108 8.35 -0.86 2.86
CA ASP A 108 7.96 0.55 2.87
C ASP A 108 8.98 1.36 3.68
N ASP A 109 9.76 2.17 2.99
CA ASP A 109 10.74 3.10 3.57
C ASP A 109 10.10 4.47 3.90
N THR A 110 8.79 4.60 3.70
CA THR A 110 8.09 5.83 4.05
C THR A 110 8.05 5.95 5.57
N GLY A 111 8.85 6.87 6.12
CA GLY A 111 8.93 7.07 7.57
C GLY A 111 7.57 7.37 8.21
N SER A 112 7.49 7.25 9.53
CA SER A 112 6.20 7.29 10.23
C SER A 112 5.39 8.57 9.99
N THR A 113 4.06 8.46 9.92
CA THR A 113 3.21 9.63 9.78
C THR A 113 3.29 10.53 11.01
N GLN A 114 3.77 11.76 10.80
CA GLN A 114 3.79 12.81 11.81
C GLN A 114 2.50 13.61 11.77
N TYR A 115 2.08 14.11 12.92
CA TYR A 115 0.86 14.90 13.07
C TYR A 115 1.19 16.23 13.73
N PHE A 116 0.60 17.31 13.21
CA PHE A 116 0.83 18.68 13.65
C PHE A 116 -0.49 19.37 13.94
N VAL A 117 -0.51 20.06 15.07
CA VAL A 117 -1.64 20.85 15.55
C VAL A 117 -1.24 22.31 15.73
N CYS A 118 -2.23 23.18 15.91
CA CYS A 118 -2.00 24.61 16.09
C CYS A 118 -1.20 24.90 17.38
N ASP A 119 -0.17 25.72 17.27
CA ASP A 119 0.66 26.16 18.40
C ASP A 119 -0.15 26.90 19.46
N LYS A 120 -1.26 27.54 19.06
CA LYS A 120 -2.20 28.23 19.94
C LYS A 120 -3.51 27.44 20.11
N MET A 121 -3.39 26.15 20.44
CA MET A 121 -4.53 25.25 20.56
C MET A 121 -5.58 25.75 21.56
N SER A 122 -5.17 26.35 22.68
CA SER A 122 -6.08 26.94 23.69
C SER A 122 -7.01 28.02 23.10
N ILE A 123 -6.55 28.80 22.14
CA ILE A 123 -7.38 29.80 21.45
C ILE A 123 -8.36 29.12 20.49
N CYS A 124 -7.90 28.06 19.82
CA CYS A 124 -8.70 27.32 18.84
C CYS A 124 -9.88 26.63 19.53
N GLN A 125 -9.71 26.12 20.75
CA GLN A 125 -10.75 25.46 21.54
C GLN A 125 -12.02 26.31 21.73
N HIS A 126 -11.87 27.64 21.80
CA HIS A 126 -12.98 28.55 22.13
C HIS A 126 -13.56 29.31 20.93
N ARG A 127 -12.89 29.30 19.77
CA ARG A 127 -13.23 30.19 18.64
C ARG A 127 -13.42 29.50 17.29
N SER A 128 -12.97 28.26 17.10
CA SER A 128 -13.08 27.55 15.82
C SER A 128 -13.01 26.03 15.98
N GLN A 129 -13.26 25.28 14.91
CA GLN A 129 -12.91 23.85 14.86
C GLN A 129 -11.38 23.70 14.92
N GLY A 130 -10.87 22.81 15.77
CA GLY A 130 -9.43 22.54 15.85
C GLY A 130 -8.97 21.86 14.55
N LEU A 131 -7.77 22.21 14.06
CA LEU A 131 -7.23 21.63 12.83
C LEU A 131 -6.05 20.70 13.11
N LEU A 132 -5.91 19.69 12.27
CA LEU A 132 -4.86 18.69 12.27
C LEU A 132 -4.27 18.56 10.87
N SER A 133 -2.95 18.49 10.74
CA SER A 133 -2.28 18.21 9.46
C SER A 133 -1.15 17.21 9.67
N THR A 134 -0.73 16.51 8.62
CA THR A 134 0.54 15.75 8.64
C THR A 134 1.70 16.53 8.04
N PHE A 135 1.45 17.78 7.66
CA PHE A 135 2.46 18.71 7.19
C PHE A 135 2.62 19.87 8.15
N LYS A 136 3.86 20.28 8.34
CA LYS A 136 4.21 21.43 9.17
C LYS A 136 3.85 22.73 8.45
N TYR A 137 3.51 23.74 9.22
CA TYR A 137 3.31 25.13 8.78
C TYR A 137 2.08 25.40 7.90
N GLN A 138 1.09 24.51 7.94
CA GLN A 138 -0.23 24.82 7.42
C GLN A 138 -0.90 25.91 8.25
N ARG A 139 -1.65 26.81 7.59
CA ARG A 139 -2.30 27.94 8.28
C ARG A 139 -3.57 27.47 9.01
N CYS A 140 -3.65 27.75 10.30
CA CYS A 140 -4.83 27.51 11.12
C CYS A 140 -5.88 28.63 10.93
N THR A 141 -7.15 28.33 11.23
CA THR A 141 -8.26 29.31 11.27
C THR A 141 -8.00 30.48 12.21
N CYS A 142 -7.21 30.27 13.28
CA CYS A 142 -6.81 31.34 14.20
C CYS A 142 -5.67 32.24 13.67
N GLY A 143 -5.15 31.97 12.46
CA GLY A 143 -4.04 32.70 11.85
C GLY A 143 -2.63 32.22 12.25
N SER A 144 -2.51 31.36 13.26
CA SER A 144 -1.23 30.71 13.63
C SER A 144 -0.95 29.47 12.76
N MET A 145 0.25 28.90 12.86
CA MET A 145 0.66 27.73 12.08
C MET A 145 0.38 26.41 12.82
N LEU A 146 0.14 25.35 12.06
CA LEU A 146 0.18 23.96 12.55
C LEU A 146 1.66 23.52 12.60
N ALA A 147 2.35 23.80 13.70
CA ALA A 147 3.78 23.48 13.84
C ALA A 147 4.11 22.61 15.07
N THR A 148 3.14 22.45 15.98
CA THR A 148 3.30 21.66 17.20
C THR A 148 3.11 20.17 16.90
N PRO A 149 4.15 19.33 17.03
CA PRO A 149 4.01 17.90 16.82
C PRO A 149 3.15 17.27 17.92
N ILE A 150 2.37 16.26 17.57
CA ILE A 150 1.56 15.51 18.52
C ILE A 150 1.58 14.02 18.18
N SER A 151 1.68 13.17 19.19
CA SER A 151 1.64 11.72 19.01
C SER A 151 0.21 11.20 18.96
N LEU A 152 -0.05 10.27 18.05
CA LEU A 152 -1.27 9.46 18.06
C LEU A 152 -1.13 8.35 19.10
N GLU A 153 -1.95 8.37 20.17
CA GLU A 153 -2.11 7.23 21.07
C GLU A 153 -3.25 6.35 20.56
N SER A 154 -2.89 5.15 20.07
CA SER A 154 -3.83 4.08 19.80
C SER A 154 -3.75 3.04 20.92
N SER A 155 -4.91 2.59 21.40
CA SER A 155 -5.02 1.37 22.22
C SER A 155 -4.84 0.10 21.40
N ASP A 156 -4.86 0.21 20.08
CA ASP A 156 -4.88 -0.92 19.17
C ASP A 156 -3.47 -1.49 19.03
N THR A 157 -3.32 -2.78 19.33
CA THR A 157 -2.10 -3.54 19.09
C THR A 157 -2.11 -4.04 17.65
N PHE A 158 -1.28 -3.43 16.82
CA PHE A 158 -1.10 -3.86 15.44
C PHE A 158 -0.11 -5.02 15.41
N VAL A 159 -0.63 -6.24 15.18
CA VAL A 159 0.15 -7.49 15.22
C VAL A 159 0.21 -8.16 13.86
N GLY A 160 0.06 -7.42 12.76
CA GLY A 160 0.09 -7.92 11.38
C GLY A 160 -1.30 -8.22 10.83
N PHE A 161 -1.39 -9.07 9.79
CA PHE A 161 -2.63 -9.33 9.07
C PHE A 161 -3.28 -10.67 9.46
N VAL A 162 -2.51 -11.75 9.50
CA VAL A 162 -3.00 -13.11 9.79
C VAL A 162 -2.63 -13.58 11.21
N LYS A 163 -3.28 -14.63 11.72
CA LYS A 163 -2.97 -15.19 13.05
C LYS A 163 -1.62 -15.92 13.06
N SER A 164 -0.87 -15.78 14.16
CA SER A 164 0.48 -16.37 14.31
C SER A 164 0.47 -17.87 14.60
N SER A 165 -0.65 -18.42 15.07
CA SER A 165 -0.81 -19.84 15.40
C SER A 165 -1.04 -20.74 14.18
N VAL A 166 -0.96 -20.20 12.97
CA VAL A 166 -1.32 -20.88 11.71
C VAL A 166 -0.11 -20.93 10.78
N SER A 167 0.08 -22.09 10.14
CA SER A 167 1.01 -22.26 9.01
C SER A 167 0.21 -22.18 7.71
N PHE A 168 0.83 -21.65 6.65
CA PHE A 168 0.20 -21.40 5.36
C PHE A 168 0.94 -22.11 4.25
N MET A 169 0.20 -22.56 3.24
CA MET A 169 0.70 -23.07 1.97
C MET A 169 0.55 -22.01 0.90
N ILE A 170 1.64 -21.74 0.19
CA ILE A 170 1.74 -20.71 -0.84
C ILE A 170 2.15 -21.38 -2.13
N THR A 171 1.29 -21.36 -3.12
CA THR A 171 1.55 -21.94 -4.44
C THR A 171 2.50 -21.08 -5.27
N ASP A 172 3.04 -21.65 -6.35
CA ASP A 172 3.95 -20.94 -7.27
C ASP A 172 3.31 -19.70 -7.93
N ASP A 173 1.97 -19.68 -8.06
CA ASP A 173 1.17 -18.52 -8.48
C ASP A 173 0.72 -17.62 -7.31
N LEU A 174 1.40 -17.72 -6.17
CA LEU A 174 1.21 -16.93 -4.93
C LEU A 174 -0.18 -17.05 -4.30
N LYS A 175 -0.95 -18.10 -4.61
CA LYS A 175 -2.17 -18.35 -3.85
C LYS A 175 -1.82 -18.86 -2.46
N VAL A 176 -2.35 -18.21 -1.44
CA VAL A 176 -2.14 -18.50 -0.03
C VAL A 176 -3.37 -19.21 0.53
N GLY A 177 -3.17 -20.36 1.15
CA GLY A 177 -4.21 -21.11 1.88
C GLY A 177 -3.67 -21.65 3.20
N PRO A 178 -4.55 -22.13 4.10
CA PRO A 178 -4.10 -22.76 5.33
C PRO A 178 -3.34 -24.05 5.04
N SER A 179 -2.27 -24.31 5.78
CA SER A 179 -1.56 -25.58 5.74
C SER A 179 -2.43 -26.65 6.38
N SER A 180 -3.02 -27.51 5.55
CA SER A 180 -3.85 -28.63 5.97
C SER A 180 -3.65 -29.81 5.02
N VAL A 181 -4.01 -31.01 5.48
CA VAL A 181 -3.96 -32.24 4.66
C VAL A 181 -4.86 -32.10 3.42
N ASP A 182 -6.02 -31.46 3.58
CA ASP A 182 -6.96 -31.23 2.48
C ASP A 182 -6.38 -30.26 1.44
N THR A 183 -5.77 -29.14 1.87
CA THR A 183 -5.09 -28.19 0.98
C THR A 183 -3.97 -28.90 0.22
N PHE A 184 -3.13 -29.64 0.93
CA PHE A 184 -2.03 -30.41 0.37
C PHE A 184 -2.51 -31.42 -0.70
N TYR A 185 -3.55 -32.19 -0.38
CA TYR A 185 -4.12 -33.16 -1.32
C TYR A 185 -4.72 -32.49 -2.56
N CYS A 186 -5.44 -31.37 -2.39
CA CYS A 186 -5.95 -30.58 -3.51
C CYS A 186 -4.81 -30.07 -4.40
N LEU A 187 -3.70 -29.61 -3.83
CA LEU A 187 -2.53 -29.17 -4.58
C LEU A 187 -1.89 -30.31 -5.38
N LEU A 188 -1.68 -31.48 -4.77
CA LEU A 188 -1.17 -32.66 -5.47
C LEU A 188 -2.03 -33.02 -6.69
N LYS A 189 -3.35 -33.09 -6.49
CA LYS A 189 -4.31 -33.39 -7.56
C LYS A 189 -4.25 -32.36 -8.69
N ASN A 190 -4.19 -31.06 -8.35
CA ASN A 190 -4.10 -29.97 -9.34
C ASN A 190 -2.82 -30.05 -10.20
N TYR A 191 -1.74 -30.60 -9.65
CA TYR A 191 -0.47 -30.80 -10.35
C TYR A 191 -0.35 -32.18 -11.03
N GLY A 192 -1.38 -33.02 -10.93
CA GLY A 192 -1.42 -34.36 -11.51
C GLY A 192 -0.43 -35.33 -10.86
N LEU A 193 -0.16 -35.16 -9.56
CA LEU A 193 0.74 -36.02 -8.80
C LEU A 193 -0.06 -36.98 -7.93
N GLU A 194 0.31 -38.26 -7.94
CA GLU A 194 -0.29 -39.31 -7.10
C GLU A 194 0.36 -39.37 -5.71
N ASP A 195 1.67 -39.11 -5.64
CA ASP A 195 2.45 -39.08 -4.39
C ASP A 195 3.57 -38.01 -4.43
N MET A 196 4.36 -37.96 -3.36
CA MET A 196 5.50 -37.03 -3.19
C MET A 196 6.86 -37.67 -3.50
N SER A 197 6.93 -38.84 -4.16
CA SER A 197 8.19 -39.54 -4.42
C SER A 197 9.20 -38.72 -5.23
N SER A 198 8.70 -37.83 -6.09
CA SER A 198 9.49 -36.94 -6.95
C SER A 198 9.71 -35.53 -6.36
N ALA A 199 9.14 -35.25 -5.18
CA ALA A 199 9.24 -33.96 -4.51
C ALA A 199 10.33 -33.98 -3.42
N SER A 200 10.98 -32.84 -3.21
CA SER A 200 11.93 -32.65 -2.12
C SER A 200 11.68 -31.37 -1.34
N GLU A 201 11.86 -31.43 -0.02
CA GLU A 201 11.85 -30.26 0.85
C GLU A 201 13.18 -29.49 0.72
N MET A 202 13.08 -28.18 0.56
CA MET A 202 14.21 -27.24 0.54
C MET A 202 13.91 -26.06 1.47
N THR A 203 14.74 -25.85 2.48
CA THR A 203 14.60 -24.67 3.36
C THR A 203 15.33 -23.48 2.74
N VAL A 204 14.65 -22.33 2.67
CA VAL A 204 15.23 -21.08 2.18
C VAL A 204 14.96 -19.94 3.14
N THR A 205 15.82 -18.92 3.11
CA THR A 205 15.69 -17.70 3.91
C THR A 205 15.61 -16.48 3.01
N ILE A 206 14.83 -15.49 3.44
CA ILE A 206 14.63 -14.22 2.75
C ILE A 206 15.02 -13.08 3.69
N THR A 207 15.74 -12.10 3.13
CA THR A 207 16.09 -10.84 3.79
C THR A 207 15.33 -9.67 3.16
N LYS A 208 15.28 -8.52 3.83
CA LYS A 208 14.56 -7.32 3.35
C LYS A 208 14.87 -6.94 1.89
N ASN A 209 16.14 -6.96 1.48
CA ASN A 209 16.51 -6.63 0.09
C ASN A 209 15.94 -7.62 -0.93
N GLN A 210 15.83 -8.89 -0.55
CA GLN A 210 15.26 -9.93 -1.40
C GLN A 210 13.72 -9.82 -1.51
N VAL A 211 13.05 -9.17 -0.55
CA VAL A 211 11.60 -8.92 -0.63
C VAL A 211 11.27 -7.96 -1.78
N LEU A 212 12.14 -6.98 -2.06
CA LEU A 212 11.97 -6.11 -3.23
C LEU A 212 12.08 -6.91 -4.53
N ASP A 213 13.08 -7.79 -4.65
CA ASP A 213 13.24 -8.68 -5.80
C ASP A 213 12.04 -9.65 -5.95
N LEU A 214 11.49 -10.11 -4.81
CA LEU A 214 10.26 -10.91 -4.80
C LEU A 214 9.07 -10.12 -5.33
N LEU A 215 8.85 -8.88 -4.85
CA LEU A 215 7.79 -7.99 -5.36
C LEU A 215 7.91 -7.78 -6.88
N LYS A 216 9.14 -7.61 -7.40
CA LYS A 216 9.38 -7.55 -8.84
C LYS A 216 8.94 -8.83 -9.53
N SER A 217 9.33 -9.99 -9.00
CA SER A 217 8.90 -11.28 -9.55
C SER A 217 7.38 -11.44 -9.51
N CYS A 218 6.70 -10.99 -8.45
CA CYS A 218 5.23 -11.02 -8.34
C CYS A 218 4.52 -10.26 -9.48
N LEU A 219 5.10 -9.16 -9.95
CA LEU A 219 4.51 -8.29 -10.97
C LEU A 219 4.74 -8.79 -12.40
N HIS A 220 5.77 -9.62 -12.63
CA HIS A 220 6.23 -10.01 -13.97
C HIS A 220 6.14 -11.52 -14.25
N SER A 221 6.26 -12.36 -13.22
CA SER A 221 6.30 -13.81 -13.35
C SER A 221 4.93 -14.46 -13.13
N LYS A 222 4.73 -15.62 -13.77
CA LYS A 222 3.60 -16.54 -13.50
C LYS A 222 3.99 -17.72 -12.61
N THR A 223 5.28 -17.89 -12.34
CA THR A 223 5.90 -18.96 -11.55
C THR A 223 6.82 -18.31 -10.51
N THR A 224 6.24 -17.41 -9.71
CA THR A 224 7.00 -16.45 -8.91
C THR A 224 7.99 -17.12 -7.96
N LEU A 225 7.59 -18.21 -7.29
CA LEU A 225 8.46 -18.89 -6.33
C LEU A 225 9.58 -19.65 -7.05
N THR A 226 9.26 -20.33 -8.15
CA THR A 226 10.24 -21.02 -9.00
C THR A 226 11.28 -20.05 -9.55
N ASP A 227 10.84 -18.98 -10.20
CA ASP A 227 11.72 -18.00 -10.83
C ASP A 227 12.61 -17.30 -9.78
N PHE A 228 12.05 -17.01 -8.61
CA PHE A 228 12.75 -16.30 -7.54
C PHE A 228 13.74 -17.19 -6.78
N PHE A 229 13.35 -18.39 -6.36
CA PHE A 229 14.19 -19.26 -5.52
C PHE A 229 15.11 -20.20 -6.30
N LEU A 230 14.64 -20.72 -7.43
CA LEU A 230 15.35 -21.77 -8.18
C LEU A 230 16.12 -21.18 -9.36
N GLU A 231 15.48 -20.36 -10.19
CA GLU A 231 16.11 -19.83 -11.41
C GLU A 231 16.94 -18.57 -11.15
N LYS A 232 16.55 -17.77 -10.13
CA LYS A 232 17.18 -16.49 -9.76
C LYS A 232 17.29 -15.50 -10.91
N GLN A 233 16.42 -15.62 -11.92
CA GLN A 233 16.32 -14.73 -13.06
C GLN A 233 14.85 -14.39 -13.30
N ILE A 234 14.54 -13.09 -13.39
CA ILE A 234 13.23 -12.65 -13.89
C ILE A 234 13.35 -12.55 -15.40
N LEU A 235 12.81 -13.51 -16.12
CA LEU A 235 12.58 -13.35 -17.55
C LEU A 235 11.52 -12.25 -17.70
N GLU A 236 11.90 -11.08 -18.23
CA GLU A 236 10.94 -10.06 -18.62
C GLU A 236 10.03 -10.64 -19.70
N THR A 237 8.91 -11.25 -19.28
CA THR A 237 7.90 -11.65 -20.24
C THR A 237 7.25 -10.37 -20.78
N PRO A 238 7.21 -10.16 -22.11
CA PRO A 238 6.59 -8.98 -22.66
C PRO A 238 5.14 -8.95 -22.19
N PHE A 239 4.70 -7.81 -21.63
CA PHE A 239 3.30 -7.57 -21.30
C PHE A 239 2.45 -8.03 -22.48
N ARG A 240 1.69 -9.12 -22.30
CA ARG A 240 0.80 -9.60 -23.37
C ARG A 240 -0.16 -8.47 -23.70
N ASN A 241 -0.56 -8.35 -24.96
CA ASN A 241 -1.69 -7.51 -25.35
C ASN A 241 -2.96 -8.07 -24.69
N ILE A 242 -3.20 -7.71 -23.44
CA ILE A 242 -4.43 -8.03 -22.73
C ILE A 242 -5.50 -7.11 -23.30
N LYS A 243 -6.44 -7.71 -24.03
CA LYS A 243 -7.69 -7.05 -24.36
C LYS A 243 -8.48 -6.99 -23.06
N PHE A 244 -8.44 -5.84 -22.38
CA PHE A 244 -9.45 -5.54 -21.39
C PHE A 244 -10.79 -5.51 -22.14
N PRO A 245 -11.83 -6.25 -21.70
CA PRO A 245 -13.17 -5.89 -22.10
C PRO A 245 -13.34 -4.42 -21.72
N LEU A 246 -13.85 -3.57 -22.63
CA LEU A 246 -14.28 -2.24 -22.23
C LEU A 246 -15.26 -2.47 -21.08
N CYS A 247 -14.87 -2.13 -19.86
CA CYS A 247 -15.82 -2.05 -18.77
C CYS A 247 -16.73 -0.89 -19.13
N ASP A 248 -17.96 -1.21 -19.55
CA ASP A 248 -19.07 -0.28 -19.49
C ASP A 248 -19.24 0.06 -18.01
N PHE A 249 -18.49 1.04 -17.52
CA PHE A 249 -18.89 1.75 -16.32
C PHE A 249 -20.24 2.35 -16.68
N ASP A 250 -21.33 1.86 -16.08
CA ASP A 250 -22.63 2.51 -16.14
C ASP A 250 -22.47 3.94 -15.67
N ALA A 251 -22.19 4.85 -16.61
CA ALA A 251 -21.80 6.24 -16.38
C ALA A 251 -23.01 7.13 -16.05
N ASN A 252 -24.02 6.56 -15.40
CA ASN A 252 -25.15 7.33 -14.91
C ASN A 252 -24.71 8.10 -13.67
N GLY A 253 -24.23 9.33 -13.88
CA GLY A 253 -23.88 10.28 -12.83
C GLY A 253 -22.38 10.45 -12.57
N SER A 254 -21.49 9.80 -13.33
CA SER A 254 -20.04 10.01 -13.18
C SER A 254 -19.59 11.33 -13.82
N ARG A 255 -18.66 12.02 -13.14
CA ARG A 255 -18.05 13.25 -13.64
C ARG A 255 -17.24 12.95 -14.91
N LYS A 256 -17.36 13.79 -15.92
CA LYS A 256 -16.65 13.64 -17.20
C LYS A 256 -15.43 14.54 -17.22
N ILE A 257 -14.28 14.00 -17.61
CA ILE A 257 -13.07 14.78 -17.93
C ILE A 257 -12.97 14.88 -19.44
N ASN A 258 -12.89 16.10 -19.96
CA ASN A 258 -12.73 16.35 -21.38
C ASN A 258 -11.24 16.40 -21.73
N VAL A 259 -10.81 15.52 -22.62
CA VAL A 259 -9.41 15.42 -23.07
C VAL A 259 -9.37 15.59 -24.59
N ARG A 260 -8.50 16.48 -25.08
CA ARG A 260 -8.24 16.63 -26.51
C ARG A 260 -7.14 15.65 -26.91
N ILE A 261 -7.39 14.85 -27.94
CA ILE A 261 -6.43 13.85 -28.42
C ILE A 261 -5.89 14.30 -29.77
N MET A 262 -4.56 14.40 -29.89
CA MET A 262 -3.90 14.58 -31.18
C MET A 262 -3.52 13.22 -31.76
N GLN A 263 -4.06 12.91 -32.93
CA GLN A 263 -3.86 11.62 -33.58
C GLN A 263 -3.21 11.81 -34.96
N ARG A 264 -2.23 10.95 -35.27
CA ARG A 264 -1.64 10.89 -36.61
C ARG A 264 -2.65 10.27 -37.58
N LYS A 265 -3.06 11.04 -38.60
CA LYS A 265 -4.07 10.61 -39.59
C LYS A 265 -3.69 9.31 -40.33
N SER A 266 -2.40 9.10 -40.65
CA SER A 266 -1.98 7.98 -41.50
C SER A 266 -2.07 6.60 -40.85
N ASN A 267 -2.00 6.51 -39.52
CA ASN A 267 -1.99 5.22 -38.82
C ASN A 267 -2.81 5.21 -37.51
N GLY A 268 -3.53 6.29 -37.22
CA GLY A 268 -4.35 6.39 -36.02
C GLY A 268 -3.55 6.43 -34.70
N LYS A 269 -2.22 6.58 -34.72
CA LYS A 269 -1.43 6.61 -33.49
C LYS A 269 -1.68 7.92 -32.73
N ILE A 270 -2.02 7.81 -31.44
CA ILE A 270 -2.12 8.97 -30.54
C ILE A 270 -0.69 9.51 -30.31
N LEU A 271 -0.51 10.82 -30.53
CA LEU A 271 0.75 11.51 -30.33
C LEU A 271 0.83 12.11 -28.93
N PHE A 272 -0.21 12.83 -28.53
CA PHE A 272 -0.36 13.37 -27.18
C PHE A 272 -1.84 13.59 -26.86
N ALA A 273 -2.11 13.72 -25.56
CA ALA A 273 -3.39 14.10 -25.02
C ALA A 273 -3.20 15.41 -24.24
N GLU A 274 -4.13 16.35 -24.42
CA GLU A 274 -4.15 17.63 -23.73
C GLU A 274 -5.42 17.68 -22.87
N GLY A 275 -5.22 17.81 -21.56
CA GLY A 275 -6.30 17.96 -20.58
C GLY A 275 -6.03 19.15 -19.66
N LYS A 276 -7.01 19.47 -18.81
CA LYS A 276 -6.88 20.50 -17.79
C LYS A 276 -6.27 19.91 -16.51
N GLU A 277 -6.20 20.74 -15.46
CA GLU A 277 -5.77 20.36 -14.10
C GLU A 277 -6.45 19.06 -13.63
N ASP A 278 -7.76 18.93 -13.81
CA ASP A 278 -8.52 17.75 -13.39
C ASP A 278 -8.07 16.44 -14.06
N PHE A 279 -7.60 16.50 -15.31
CA PHE A 279 -7.02 15.35 -16.00
C PHE A 279 -5.63 15.00 -15.46
N ALA A 280 -4.79 16.00 -15.20
CA ALA A 280 -3.47 15.78 -14.62
C ALA A 280 -3.59 15.20 -13.20
N ASP A 281 -4.44 15.78 -12.36
CA ASP A 281 -4.75 15.31 -11.01
C ASP A 281 -5.26 13.86 -11.03
N PHE A 282 -6.16 13.55 -11.97
CA PHE A 282 -6.66 12.20 -12.16
C PHE A 282 -5.54 11.22 -12.50
N LEU A 283 -4.63 11.56 -13.43
CA LEU A 283 -3.51 10.70 -13.76
C LEU A 283 -2.56 10.53 -12.57
N PHE A 284 -2.15 11.62 -11.92
CA PHE A 284 -1.24 11.59 -10.78
C PHE A 284 -1.83 10.85 -9.58
N SER A 285 -3.16 10.85 -9.44
CA SER A 285 -3.83 10.11 -8.36
C SER A 285 -3.49 8.63 -8.35
N PHE A 286 -3.18 8.03 -9.51
CA PHE A 286 -2.84 6.62 -9.61
C PHE A 286 -1.64 6.24 -8.74
N LEU A 287 -0.68 7.15 -8.56
CA LEU A 287 0.49 6.92 -7.72
C LEU A 287 0.12 6.74 -6.24
N THR A 288 -1.05 7.22 -5.83
CA THR A 288 -1.51 7.18 -4.44
C THR A 288 -2.38 5.96 -4.12
N ILE A 289 -2.83 5.24 -5.16
CA ILE A 289 -3.69 4.06 -5.05
C ILE A 289 -2.87 2.88 -4.54
N PRO A 290 -3.29 2.19 -3.46
CA PRO A 290 -2.69 0.92 -3.05
C PRO A 290 -2.82 -0.15 -4.14
N LEU A 291 -1.82 -1.01 -4.31
CA LEU A 291 -1.87 -2.08 -5.32
C LEU A 291 -3.13 -2.95 -5.23
N GLY A 292 -3.52 -3.35 -4.03
CA GLY A 292 -4.75 -4.11 -3.78
C GLY A 292 -6.01 -3.33 -4.13
N GLY A 293 -6.02 -2.00 -3.93
CA GLY A 293 -7.10 -1.12 -4.36
C GLY A 293 -7.23 -1.05 -5.88
N ALA A 294 -6.10 -0.98 -6.60
CA ALA A 294 -6.10 -1.04 -8.06
C ALA A 294 -6.62 -2.40 -8.58
N VAL A 295 -6.17 -3.51 -7.98
CA VAL A 295 -6.62 -4.87 -8.34
C VAL A 295 -8.11 -5.05 -8.03
N HIS A 296 -8.59 -4.52 -6.91
CA HIS A 296 -10.00 -4.50 -6.55
C HIS A 296 -10.87 -3.77 -7.59
N LEU A 297 -10.45 -2.57 -8.03
CA LEU A 297 -11.13 -1.83 -9.10
C LEU A 297 -11.20 -2.60 -10.42
N MET A 298 -10.21 -3.45 -10.68
CA MET A 298 -10.15 -4.33 -11.85
C MET A 298 -10.84 -5.69 -11.60
N SER A 299 -11.67 -5.82 -10.56
CA SER A 299 -12.38 -7.05 -10.19
C SER A 299 -11.46 -8.26 -10.01
N GLY A 300 -10.26 -8.05 -9.44
CA GLY A 300 -9.29 -9.12 -9.20
C GLY A 300 -8.54 -9.59 -10.46
N CYS A 301 -8.59 -8.83 -11.55
CA CYS A 301 -7.98 -9.16 -12.84
C CYS A 301 -7.04 -8.04 -13.32
N SER A 302 -5.90 -7.88 -12.67
CA SER A 302 -4.88 -6.88 -12.98
C SER A 302 -3.98 -7.26 -14.14
N SER A 303 -3.97 -8.53 -14.55
CA SER A 303 -3.11 -9.06 -15.62
C SER A 303 -1.61 -8.87 -15.39
N SER A 304 -1.22 -8.54 -14.16
CA SER A 304 0.15 -8.28 -13.71
C SER A 304 0.67 -9.46 -12.90
N GLY A 305 1.48 -10.31 -13.55
CA GLY A 305 2.11 -11.47 -12.95
C GLY A 305 1.14 -12.34 -12.15
N ASN A 306 1.45 -12.55 -10.86
CA ASN A 306 0.69 -13.35 -9.91
C ASN A 306 -0.01 -12.53 -8.82
N ILE A 307 -0.10 -11.21 -8.98
CA ILE A 307 -0.82 -10.33 -8.05
C ILE A 307 -2.30 -10.71 -7.93
N ASP A 308 -2.91 -11.18 -9.03
CA ASP A 308 -4.31 -11.62 -9.02
C ASP A 308 -4.52 -12.85 -8.12
N GLY A 309 -3.55 -13.78 -8.10
CA GLY A 309 -3.57 -14.94 -7.21
C GLY A 309 -3.44 -14.54 -5.75
N LEU A 310 -2.53 -13.61 -5.46
CA LEU A 310 -2.33 -13.06 -4.13
C LEU A 310 -3.57 -12.31 -3.62
N TYR A 311 -4.16 -11.45 -4.45
CA TYR A 311 -5.38 -10.71 -4.11
C TYR A 311 -6.57 -11.64 -3.87
N LYS A 312 -6.78 -12.64 -4.75
CA LYS A 312 -7.84 -13.65 -4.55
C LYS A 312 -7.67 -14.40 -3.25
N SER A 313 -6.43 -14.70 -2.85
CA SER A 313 -6.16 -15.33 -1.55
C SER A 313 -6.67 -14.48 -0.38
N VAL A 314 -6.52 -13.16 -0.44
CA VAL A 314 -7.06 -12.26 0.59
C VAL A 314 -8.59 -12.32 0.64
N VAL A 315 -9.24 -12.37 -0.53
CA VAL A 315 -10.71 -12.43 -0.65
C VAL A 315 -11.24 -13.77 -0.11
N ASP A 316 -10.65 -14.87 -0.57
CA ASP A 316 -11.14 -16.24 -0.39
C ASP A 316 -10.75 -16.85 0.96
N LEU A 317 -9.65 -16.41 1.58
CA LEU A 317 -9.18 -16.96 2.86
C LEU A 317 -10.21 -16.70 3.98
N ASP A 318 -10.60 -17.77 4.68
CA ASP A 318 -11.60 -17.73 5.75
C ASP A 318 -11.27 -16.69 6.85
N GLU A 319 -12.31 -16.07 7.41
CA GLU A 319 -12.19 -15.03 8.44
C GLU A 319 -11.41 -15.51 9.68
N ASP A 320 -11.45 -16.80 9.99
CA ASP A 320 -10.77 -17.39 11.15
C ASP A 320 -9.24 -17.34 11.05
N PHE A 321 -8.67 -17.10 9.87
CA PHE A 321 -7.22 -16.97 9.68
C PHE A 321 -6.70 -15.54 9.89
N TRP A 322 -7.60 -14.55 9.97
CA TRP A 322 -7.25 -13.14 10.13
C TRP A 322 -7.18 -12.72 11.59
N VAL A 323 -6.35 -11.73 11.91
CA VAL A 323 -6.30 -11.15 13.28
C VAL A 323 -7.68 -10.62 13.68
N THR A 324 -8.32 -9.88 12.77
CA THR A 324 -9.73 -9.49 12.88
C THR A 324 -10.39 -9.43 11.51
N LYS A 325 -11.73 -9.52 11.49
CA LYS A 325 -12.54 -9.28 10.28
C LYS A 325 -12.30 -7.89 9.67
N GLU A 326 -12.05 -6.88 10.52
CA GLU A 326 -11.77 -5.51 10.06
C GLU A 326 -10.48 -5.44 9.23
N VAL A 327 -9.45 -6.17 9.64
CA VAL A 327 -8.18 -6.22 8.90
C VAL A 327 -8.35 -6.85 7.52
N LYS A 328 -9.08 -7.97 7.44
CA LYS A 328 -9.44 -8.59 6.15
C LYS A 328 -10.15 -7.59 5.24
N ASN A 329 -11.19 -6.93 5.74
CA ASN A 329 -11.98 -5.98 4.96
C ASN A 329 -11.14 -4.81 4.44
N LYS A 330 -10.24 -4.28 5.27
CA LYS A 330 -9.29 -3.23 4.88
C LYS A 330 -8.31 -3.71 3.81
N LEU A 331 -7.87 -4.96 3.83
CA LEU A 331 -6.94 -5.49 2.84
C LEU A 331 -7.60 -5.87 1.51
N VAL A 332 -8.88 -6.29 1.54
CA VAL A 332 -9.69 -6.57 0.34
C VAL A 332 -9.95 -5.30 -0.47
N ASN A 333 -10.20 -4.17 0.20
CA ASN A 333 -10.39 -2.86 -0.43
C ASN A 333 -9.60 -1.78 0.32
N PRO A 334 -8.26 -1.73 0.13
CA PRO A 334 -7.40 -0.76 0.79
C PRO A 334 -7.78 0.68 0.43
N SER A 335 -7.97 1.51 1.46
CA SER A 335 -8.32 2.91 1.28
C SER A 335 -7.11 3.76 0.89
N LEU A 336 -7.35 4.91 0.28
CA LEU A 336 -6.32 5.93 0.13
C LEU A 336 -5.93 6.47 1.52
N ALA A 337 -4.67 6.83 1.70
CA ALA A 337 -4.28 7.49 2.94
C ALA A 337 -5.03 8.84 3.07
N PRO A 338 -5.45 9.25 4.28
CA PRO A 338 -6.30 10.43 4.49
C PRO A 338 -5.72 11.73 3.90
N GLN A 339 -4.39 11.78 3.75
CA GLN A 339 -3.64 12.86 3.09
C GLN A 339 -4.15 13.16 1.68
N PHE A 340 -4.62 12.15 0.93
CA PHE A 340 -4.91 12.24 -0.50
C PHE A 340 -6.39 12.52 -0.80
N LYS A 341 -7.01 13.41 -0.02
CA LYS A 341 -8.36 13.90 -0.34
C LYS A 341 -8.34 14.68 -1.65
N LEU A 342 -8.55 13.98 -2.75
CA LEU A 342 -8.73 14.58 -4.06
C LEU A 342 -10.22 14.85 -4.21
N SER A 343 -10.59 16.14 -4.25
CA SER A 343 -11.97 16.61 -4.39
C SER A 343 -12.64 16.18 -5.72
N ASN A 344 -11.88 15.54 -6.62
CA ASN A 344 -12.25 15.26 -8.00
C ASN A 344 -11.97 13.81 -8.46
N MET A 345 -11.82 12.83 -7.55
CA MET A 345 -11.52 11.43 -7.95
C MET A 345 -12.67 10.81 -8.76
N LEU A 346 -12.35 10.32 -9.95
CA LEU A 346 -13.29 9.55 -10.79
C LEU A 346 -13.43 8.10 -10.34
N LEU A 347 -12.40 7.54 -9.70
CA LEU A 347 -12.38 6.13 -9.32
C LEU A 347 -13.14 5.93 -8.00
N PRO A 348 -13.99 4.89 -7.88
CA PRO A 348 -14.73 4.58 -6.66
C PRO A 348 -13.83 3.89 -5.62
N ILE A 349 -12.74 4.54 -5.21
CA ILE A 349 -11.81 4.02 -4.21
C ILE A 349 -12.27 4.43 -2.82
N ASN A 350 -12.17 3.50 -1.88
CA ASN A 350 -12.54 3.79 -0.50
C ASN A 350 -11.65 4.90 0.07
N TYR A 351 -12.29 5.86 0.75
CA TYR A 351 -11.63 6.97 1.39
C TYR A 351 -12.16 7.05 2.82
N ASP A 352 -11.34 6.59 3.76
CA ASP A 352 -11.67 6.64 5.18
C ASP A 352 -10.86 7.77 5.82
N VAL A 353 -11.55 8.80 6.31
CA VAL A 353 -10.93 9.87 7.12
C VAL A 353 -11.25 9.58 8.57
N PRO A 354 -10.26 9.11 9.34
CA PRO A 354 -10.48 8.92 10.76
C PRO A 354 -10.87 10.25 11.40
N LYS A 355 -11.81 10.20 12.34
CA LYS A 355 -12.01 11.32 13.26
C LYS A 355 -10.82 11.35 14.22
N TYR A 356 -10.31 12.54 14.48
CA TYR A 356 -9.22 12.74 15.43
C TYR A 356 -9.70 13.63 16.56
N PHE A 357 -9.31 13.28 17.78
CA PHE A 357 -9.62 14.02 18.99
C PHE A 357 -8.33 14.43 19.68
N TYR A 358 -8.25 15.70 20.10
CA TYR A 358 -7.16 16.22 20.92
C TYR A 358 -7.51 16.01 22.38
N CYS A 359 -6.65 15.29 23.11
CA CYS A 359 -6.84 14.95 24.51
C CYS A 359 -5.68 15.46 25.37
N THR A 360 -5.98 15.77 26.62
CA THR A 360 -4.98 16.11 27.66
C THR A 360 -5.10 15.12 28.81
N LYS A 361 -3.97 14.67 29.34
CA LYS A 361 -3.91 13.88 30.57
C LYS A 361 -2.81 14.42 31.47
N TYR A 362 -3.06 14.47 32.76
CA TYR A 362 -2.07 14.85 33.75
C TYR A 362 -1.42 13.57 34.30
N GLN A 363 -0.09 13.49 34.24
CA GLN A 363 0.68 12.37 34.79
C GLN A 363 1.61 12.88 35.89
N GLY A 364 1.45 12.35 37.11
CA GLY A 364 2.27 12.70 38.28
C GLY A 364 1.75 12.09 39.58
N TYR A 365 2.62 11.96 40.58
CA TYR A 365 2.26 11.68 41.98
C TYR A 365 2.72 12.88 42.83
N GLY A 366 1.79 13.56 43.51
CA GLY A 366 2.07 14.74 44.35
C GLY A 366 2.10 16.08 43.59
N PHE A 367 2.93 17.03 44.03
CA PHE A 367 2.94 18.43 43.53
C PHE A 367 3.57 18.64 42.13
N HIS A 368 3.90 17.57 41.41
CA HIS A 368 4.51 17.64 40.07
C HIS A 368 3.64 16.90 39.05
N GLU A 369 2.58 17.55 38.57
CA GLU A 369 1.78 17.07 37.44
C GLU A 369 2.36 17.58 36.12
N ILE A 370 2.62 16.66 35.18
CA ILE A 370 3.00 16.99 33.81
C ILE A 370 1.77 16.83 32.92
N GLU A 371 1.39 17.90 32.21
CA GLU A 371 0.35 17.84 31.19
C GLU A 371 0.89 17.15 29.94
N LYS A 372 0.35 15.98 29.60
CA LYS A 372 0.63 15.25 28.36
C LYS A 372 -0.52 15.40 27.37
N ARG A 373 -0.19 15.76 26.13
CA ARG A 373 -1.13 15.97 25.02
C ARG A 373 -0.98 14.87 23.98
N TYR A 374 -2.08 14.39 23.44
CA TYR A 374 -2.07 13.31 22.44
C TYR A 374 -3.32 13.32 21.55
N LEU A 375 -3.22 12.66 20.41
CA LEU A 375 -4.34 12.39 19.51
C LEU A 375 -4.92 11.00 19.77
N THR A 376 -6.21 10.84 19.53
CA THR A 376 -6.86 9.52 19.49
C THR A 376 -7.98 9.51 18.45
N HIS A 377 -8.34 8.30 17.98
CA HIS A 377 -9.47 8.10 17.07
C HIS A 377 -10.82 7.96 17.77
N ARG A 378 -10.83 7.83 19.10
CA ARG A 378 -12.03 7.63 19.91
C ARG A 378 -12.27 8.83 20.80
N GLN A 379 -13.53 9.24 20.95
CA GLN A 379 -13.86 10.26 21.93
C GLN A 379 -13.74 9.67 23.34
N LEU A 380 -12.86 10.27 24.15
CA LEU A 380 -12.60 9.89 25.54
C LEU A 380 -13.15 10.95 26.50
N GLY A 381 -13.28 10.62 27.79
CA GLY A 381 -13.74 11.58 28.82
C GLY A 381 -12.83 12.80 28.99
N ASN A 382 -11.56 12.70 28.61
CA ASN A 382 -10.58 13.80 28.62
C ASN A 382 -10.37 14.44 27.23
N THR A 383 -11.32 14.26 26.32
CA THR A 383 -11.32 14.94 25.02
C THR A 383 -11.52 16.42 25.22
N VAL A 384 -10.61 17.22 24.67
CA VAL A 384 -10.72 18.68 24.71
C VAL A 384 -11.44 19.20 23.46
N ILE A 385 -11.07 18.72 22.27
CA ILE A 385 -11.67 19.16 21.02
C ILE A 385 -11.57 18.10 19.92
N ALA A 386 -12.61 17.99 19.08
CA ALA A 386 -12.55 17.24 17.84
C ALA A 386 -11.77 18.02 16.77
N LEU A 387 -10.85 17.36 16.09
CA LEU A 387 -10.01 17.95 15.07
C LEU A 387 -10.51 17.62 13.66
N GLN A 388 -10.49 18.62 12.79
CA GLN A 388 -10.66 18.45 11.36
C GLN A 388 -9.30 18.24 10.71
N PHE A 389 -9.18 17.21 9.89
CA PHE A 389 -7.97 16.91 9.13
C PHE A 389 -7.88 17.82 7.90
N VAL A 390 -6.80 18.60 7.80
CA VAL A 390 -6.58 19.61 6.77
C VAL A 390 -5.22 19.36 6.13
N ASN A 391 -5.20 18.35 5.28
CA ASN A 391 -4.14 18.16 4.28
C ASN A 391 -4.62 18.57 2.89
N GLU A 392 -5.73 19.33 2.82
CA GLU A 392 -6.29 19.80 1.56
C GLU A 392 -5.28 20.73 0.86
N GLY A 393 -4.47 20.12 0.01
CA GLY A 393 -3.80 20.80 -1.09
C GLY A 393 -4.77 21.10 -2.23
N TYR A 394 -6.02 21.48 -1.97
CA TYR A 394 -6.97 21.89 -3.02
C TYR A 394 -7.99 22.88 -2.47
N ALA A 395 -7.51 24.08 -2.13
CA ALA A 395 -8.34 25.26 -2.07
C ALA A 395 -7.47 26.47 -2.39
N ARG A 396 -7.19 26.71 -3.68
CA ARG A 396 -7.13 28.11 -4.10
C ARG A 396 -8.49 28.68 -3.73
N ARG A 397 -8.52 29.59 -2.74
CA ARG A 397 -9.64 30.53 -2.66
C ARG A 397 -9.69 31.22 -4.03
N PRO A 398 -10.86 31.30 -4.69
CA PRO A 398 -10.99 32.15 -5.85
C PRO A 398 -10.58 33.56 -5.41
N ILE A 399 -9.62 34.16 -6.14
CA ILE A 399 -9.34 35.59 -6.05
C ILE A 399 -10.51 36.34 -6.67
#